data_AF-A0A2V2EC06-F1
#
_entry.id   AF-A0A2V2EC06-F1
#
_cell.length_a   1.000
_cell.length_b   1.000
_cell.length_c   1.000
_cell.angle_alpha   90.00
_cell.angle_beta   90.00
_cell.angle_gamma   90.00
#
_symmetry.space_group_name_H-M   'P 1'
#
loop_
_entity.id
_entity.type
_entity.pdbx_description
1 polymer ?
#
loop_
_entity_poly.entity_id
_entity_poly.type
_entity_poly.pdbx_seq_one_letter_code
_entity_poly.pdbx_strand_id
1 'polypeptide(L)'
;MKMKEVTERTGLTERTVRYYMEKGLIAPHGQWRNGREYTEFDETDIARLKAVATLRELGFSVEAIRSMQAEPGLIPQIVAERRQAAESESKIANETERILSGINADDAGSIEELANRCRAYAARPKMIPNPLPLPKTDEGNESGMGQRCRYVPIGIQYKWNWGAFLLPVWWGIGNRVYQAFACFIPIVGIFMSFYLGKHGNEMAWKNKYWENEEHFRRVQRNWAIAGFAVTAIIFAIAITDRVAMDRANKAAAERKAKLIANVENSEEYIALICGREKWNGQIGYDESGWMDPFYVDPDGYYRIDSYMEIYYDVGDYGYSLPSSPHLERTLVFSNGEEYNIKAKADEKLNITELKIELDKDATERNQQEIESQRDMVAMEKEHTEAAEKCFEQCEAWRRILGTDYEYVDGPGPAEAIRNRTDENGVETDEPYIIGFAANIRANGKLYFVYHKTWKKGNGARGLEISEIDEQTRECTLIERVE
;
A
#
# COMPACT_ATOMS: atom_id res chain seq x y z
N MET A 1 -27.10 33.22 -32.91
CA MET A 1 -26.18 32.43 -32.07
C MET A 1 -26.98 31.49 -31.18
N LYS A 2 -26.44 30.29 -30.91
CA LYS A 2 -27.09 29.31 -30.03
C LYS A 2 -26.69 29.53 -28.57
N MET A 3 -27.49 29.03 -27.63
CA MET A 3 -27.24 29.14 -26.18
C MET A 3 -25.81 28.77 -25.77
N LYS A 4 -25.24 27.68 -26.31
CA LYS A 4 -23.87 27.25 -25.98
C LYS A 4 -22.82 28.31 -26.33
N GLU A 5 -22.92 28.86 -27.54
CA GLU A 5 -22.03 29.93 -28.03
C GLU A 5 -22.19 31.23 -27.22
N VAL A 6 -23.43 31.53 -26.79
CA VAL A 6 -23.73 32.67 -25.90
C VAL A 6 -23.04 32.50 -24.55
N THR A 7 -23.11 31.31 -23.96
CA THR A 7 -22.46 31.02 -22.66
C THR A 7 -20.94 31.09 -22.77
N GLU A 8 -20.34 30.67 -23.87
CA GLU A 8 -18.90 30.77 -24.11
C GLU A 8 -18.46 32.23 -24.27
N ARG A 9 -19.21 33.04 -25.03
CA ARG A 9 -18.86 34.45 -25.30
C ARG A 9 -19.12 35.42 -24.16
N THR A 10 -20.08 35.10 -23.28
CA THR A 10 -20.43 35.92 -22.09
C THR A 10 -19.80 35.37 -20.80
N GLY A 11 -19.40 34.10 -20.83
CA GLY A 11 -19.00 33.30 -19.66
C GLY A 11 -20.10 33.10 -18.62
N LEU A 12 -21.35 33.45 -18.94
CA LEU A 12 -22.52 33.20 -18.09
C LEU A 12 -22.98 31.75 -18.25
N THR A 13 -23.56 31.17 -17.21
CA THR A 13 -24.18 29.83 -17.34
C THR A 13 -25.50 29.93 -18.11
N GLU A 14 -25.90 28.85 -18.79
CA GLU A 14 -27.20 28.79 -19.48
C GLU A 14 -28.36 29.12 -18.53
N ARG A 15 -28.28 28.68 -17.26
CA ARG A 15 -29.27 29.00 -16.24
C ARG A 15 -29.33 30.51 -15.95
N THR A 16 -28.19 31.17 -15.88
CA THR A 16 -28.11 32.63 -15.68
C THR A 16 -28.72 33.37 -16.87
N VAL A 17 -28.45 32.92 -18.09
CA VAL A 17 -29.05 33.49 -19.32
C VAL A 17 -30.57 33.32 -19.30
N ARG A 18 -31.07 32.11 -19.00
CA ARG A 18 -32.51 31.84 -18.86
C ARG A 18 -33.17 32.67 -17.76
N TYR A 19 -32.49 32.84 -16.63
CA TYR A 19 -32.97 33.69 -15.54
C TYR A 19 -33.08 35.16 -15.97
N TYR A 20 -32.12 35.68 -16.72
CA TYR A 20 -32.21 37.05 -17.27
C TYR A 20 -33.30 37.19 -18.33
N MET A 21 -33.58 36.14 -19.12
CA MET A 21 -34.74 36.11 -20.01
C MET A 21 -36.05 36.13 -19.22
N GLU A 22 -36.18 35.27 -18.19
CA GLU A 22 -37.37 35.20 -17.33
C GLU A 22 -37.64 36.52 -16.61
N LYS A 23 -36.58 37.21 -16.17
CA LYS A 23 -36.67 38.53 -15.52
C LYS A 23 -36.83 39.69 -16.51
N GLY A 24 -36.88 39.40 -17.81
CA GLY A 24 -37.15 40.37 -18.87
C GLY A 24 -35.98 41.31 -19.18
N LEU A 25 -34.75 40.97 -18.78
CA LEU A 25 -33.55 41.78 -19.06
C LEU A 25 -33.05 41.62 -20.49
N ILE A 26 -33.38 40.49 -21.12
CA ILE A 26 -33.15 40.22 -22.54
C ILE A 26 -34.39 39.52 -23.11
N ALA A 27 -34.67 39.76 -24.39
CA ALA A 27 -35.80 39.17 -25.10
C ALA A 27 -35.34 38.71 -26.50
N PRO A 28 -34.50 37.66 -26.57
CA PRO A 28 -34.00 37.12 -27.84
C PRO A 28 -35.15 36.56 -28.70
N HIS A 29 -34.95 36.53 -30.02
CA HIS A 29 -35.98 36.07 -30.96
C HIS A 29 -36.24 34.55 -30.82
N GLY A 30 -37.49 34.18 -30.53
CA GLY A 30 -37.95 32.80 -30.52
C GLY A 30 -38.49 32.38 -31.90
N GLN A 31 -37.92 31.32 -32.49
CA GLN A 31 -38.48 30.66 -33.67
C GLN A 31 -39.10 29.33 -33.28
N TRP A 32 -40.37 29.15 -33.64
CA TRP A 32 -41.06 27.87 -33.47
C TRP A 32 -40.71 26.95 -34.65
N ARG A 33 -39.97 25.86 -34.39
CA ARG A 33 -39.66 24.85 -35.40
C ARG A 33 -39.89 23.44 -34.83
N ASN A 34 -40.59 22.58 -35.58
CA ASN A 34 -40.81 21.18 -35.24
C ASN A 34 -41.29 20.94 -33.79
N GLY A 35 -42.24 21.75 -33.31
CA GLY A 35 -42.84 21.59 -31.97
C GLY A 35 -41.93 21.98 -30.80
N ARG A 36 -40.78 22.62 -31.03
CA ARG A 36 -39.90 23.19 -30.00
C ARG A 36 -39.59 24.65 -30.31
N GLU A 37 -39.57 25.47 -29.27
CA GLU A 37 -39.13 26.85 -29.35
C GLU A 37 -37.60 26.90 -29.36
N TYR A 38 -37.04 27.44 -30.44
CA TYR A 38 -35.61 27.69 -30.56
C TYR A 38 -35.34 29.17 -30.37
N THR A 39 -34.67 29.51 -29.29
CA THR A 39 -34.21 30.89 -29.03
C THR A 39 -32.92 31.16 -29.80
N GLU A 40 -32.96 32.14 -30.69
CA GLU A 40 -31.77 32.64 -31.39
C GLU A 40 -31.35 33.98 -30.79
N PHE A 41 -30.08 34.06 -30.40
CA PHE A 41 -29.48 35.26 -29.81
C PHE A 41 -28.72 36.04 -30.89
N ASP A 42 -28.88 37.35 -30.92
CA ASP A 42 -28.10 38.22 -31.80
C ASP A 42 -26.92 38.90 -31.07
N GLU A 43 -26.13 39.70 -31.78
CA GLU A 43 -25.00 40.41 -31.16
C GLU A 43 -25.45 41.47 -30.14
N THR A 44 -26.66 41.99 -30.27
CA THR A 44 -27.22 42.97 -29.33
C THR A 44 -27.61 42.28 -28.01
N ASP A 45 -28.12 41.05 -28.07
CA ASP A 45 -28.38 40.22 -26.90
C ASP A 45 -27.09 39.90 -26.15
N ILE A 46 -26.01 39.55 -26.86
CA ILE A 46 -24.69 39.31 -26.25
C ILE A 46 -24.16 40.57 -25.58
N ALA A 47 -24.21 41.71 -26.26
CA ALA A 47 -23.78 42.99 -25.70
C ALA A 47 -24.58 43.36 -24.44
N ARG A 48 -25.90 43.11 -24.48
CA ARG A 48 -26.81 43.35 -23.35
C ARG A 48 -26.52 42.40 -22.19
N LEU A 49 -26.30 41.12 -22.44
CA LEU A 49 -25.90 40.14 -21.41
C LEU A 49 -24.58 40.53 -20.75
N LYS A 50 -23.59 41.02 -21.51
CA LYS A 50 -22.32 41.53 -20.96
C LYS A 50 -22.52 42.79 -20.12
N ALA A 51 -23.36 43.72 -20.57
CA ALA A 51 -23.68 44.93 -19.82
C ALA A 51 -24.42 44.61 -18.50
N VAL A 52 -25.44 43.74 -18.55
CA VAL A 52 -26.15 43.23 -17.37
C VAL A 52 -25.17 42.56 -16.41
N ALA A 53 -24.29 41.68 -16.91
CA ALA A 53 -23.28 41.02 -16.08
C ALA A 53 -22.36 42.04 -15.39
N THR A 54 -21.88 43.06 -16.11
CA THR A 54 -21.01 44.12 -15.57
C THR A 54 -21.72 44.92 -14.48
N LEU A 55 -22.99 45.30 -14.68
CA LEU A 55 -23.77 46.01 -13.67
C LEU A 55 -24.08 45.13 -12.45
N ARG A 56 -24.36 43.84 -12.67
CA ARG A 56 -24.52 42.87 -11.57
C ARG A 56 -23.24 42.70 -10.76
N GLU A 57 -22.07 42.71 -11.40
CA GLU A 57 -20.77 42.67 -10.72
C GLU A 57 -20.54 43.90 -9.82
N LEU A 58 -21.01 45.08 -10.24
CA LEU A 58 -20.99 46.33 -9.47
C LEU A 58 -22.08 46.40 -8.37
N GLY A 59 -22.89 45.36 -8.22
CA GLY A 59 -23.88 45.22 -7.15
C GLY A 59 -25.23 45.86 -7.43
N PHE A 60 -25.55 46.22 -8.68
CA PHE A 60 -26.90 46.64 -9.04
C PHE A 60 -27.87 45.45 -9.01
N SER A 61 -29.08 45.61 -8.47
CA SER A 61 -30.11 44.55 -8.50
C SER A 61 -30.66 44.32 -9.92
N VAL A 62 -31.27 43.16 -10.15
CA VAL A 62 -31.95 42.85 -11.42
C VAL A 62 -33.07 43.86 -11.69
N GLU A 63 -33.80 44.23 -10.64
CA GLU A 63 -34.87 45.23 -10.67
C GLU A 63 -34.33 46.61 -11.04
N ALA A 64 -33.20 47.03 -10.46
CA ALA A 64 -32.56 48.30 -10.78
C ALA A 64 -32.13 48.36 -12.25
N ILE A 65 -31.50 47.29 -12.75
CA ILE A 65 -31.08 47.20 -14.15
C ILE A 65 -32.30 47.21 -15.08
N ARG A 66 -33.39 46.53 -14.72
CA ARG A 66 -34.65 46.56 -15.48
C ARG A 66 -35.25 47.96 -15.50
N SER A 67 -35.25 48.68 -14.38
CA SER A 67 -35.71 50.07 -14.32
C SER A 67 -34.86 51.00 -15.19
N MET A 68 -33.54 50.83 -15.20
CA MET A 68 -32.64 51.56 -16.10
C MET A 68 -32.94 51.28 -17.59
N GLN A 69 -33.31 50.04 -17.94
CA GLN A 69 -33.67 49.67 -19.30
C GLN A 69 -35.02 50.26 -19.72
N ALA A 70 -36.00 50.27 -18.82
CA ALA A 70 -37.33 50.80 -19.08
C ALA A 70 -37.34 52.33 -19.18
N GLU A 71 -36.58 53.01 -18.32
CA GLU A 71 -36.50 54.47 -18.27
C GLU A 71 -35.04 54.91 -18.11
N PRO A 72 -34.31 55.13 -19.22
CA PRO A 72 -32.90 55.54 -19.18
C PRO A 72 -32.64 56.85 -18.42
N GLY A 73 -33.66 57.70 -18.26
CA GLY A 73 -33.60 58.92 -17.45
C GLY A 73 -33.36 58.67 -15.95
N LEU A 74 -33.66 57.48 -15.44
CA LEU A 74 -33.43 57.09 -14.04
C LEU A 74 -31.99 56.65 -13.76
N ILE A 75 -31.17 56.41 -14.79
CA ILE A 75 -29.79 55.92 -14.63
C ILE A 75 -28.98 56.79 -13.66
N PRO A 76 -28.95 58.14 -13.76
CA PRO A 76 -28.18 58.96 -12.83
C PRO A 76 -28.62 58.80 -11.38
N GLN A 77 -29.93 58.71 -11.12
CA GLN A 77 -30.47 58.51 -9.78
C GLN A 77 -30.09 57.14 -9.22
N ILE A 78 -30.33 56.06 -9.97
CA ILE A 78 -30.04 54.69 -9.52
C ILE A 78 -28.53 54.50 -9.30
N VAL A 79 -27.68 55.10 -10.13
CA VAL A 79 -26.22 55.09 -9.95
C VAL A 79 -25.82 55.88 -8.70
N ALA A 80 -26.45 57.04 -8.44
CA ALA A 80 -26.19 57.82 -7.23
C ALA A 80 -26.61 57.05 -5.97
N GLU A 81 -27.77 56.39 -5.98
CA GLU A 81 -28.25 55.53 -4.89
C GLU A 81 -27.28 54.35 -4.65
N ARG A 82 -26.84 53.65 -5.70
CA ARG A 82 -25.85 52.57 -5.57
C ARG A 82 -24.50 53.09 -5.08
N ARG A 83 -24.06 54.28 -5.52
CA ARG A 83 -22.84 54.92 -5.04
C ARG A 83 -22.93 55.23 -3.55
N GLN A 84 -24.04 55.80 -3.08
CA GLN A 84 -24.26 56.05 -1.65
C GLN A 84 -24.30 54.75 -0.85
N ALA A 85 -24.96 53.72 -1.38
CA ALA A 85 -24.97 52.38 -0.77
C ALA A 85 -23.54 51.83 -0.67
N ALA A 86 -22.75 51.85 -1.75
CA ALA A 86 -21.38 51.37 -1.77
C ALA A 86 -20.45 52.17 -0.83
N GLU A 87 -20.64 53.49 -0.73
CA GLU A 87 -19.90 54.33 0.23
C GLU A 87 -20.25 54.00 1.68
N SER A 88 -21.53 53.74 1.96
CA SER A 88 -21.96 53.30 3.29
C SER A 88 -21.46 51.90 3.64
N GLU A 89 -21.51 50.97 2.68
CA GLU A 89 -20.91 49.63 2.77
C GLU A 89 -19.41 49.73 3.06
N SER A 90 -18.66 50.55 2.31
CA SER A 90 -17.23 50.77 2.52
C SER A 90 -16.94 51.39 3.88
N LYS A 91 -17.73 52.37 4.34
CA LYS A 91 -17.60 52.94 5.69
C LYS A 91 -17.86 51.89 6.78
N ILE A 92 -18.88 51.05 6.61
CA ILE A 92 -19.19 49.95 7.53
C ILE A 92 -18.07 48.92 7.53
N ALA A 93 -17.55 48.54 6.35
CA ALA A 93 -16.47 47.59 6.21
C ALA A 93 -15.18 48.09 6.87
N ASN A 94 -14.78 49.33 6.60
CA ASN A 94 -13.60 49.95 7.21
C ASN A 94 -13.76 50.09 8.74
N GLU A 95 -14.95 50.42 9.22
CA GLU A 95 -15.23 50.49 10.66
C GLU A 95 -15.19 49.10 11.30
N THR A 96 -15.74 48.10 10.63
CA THR A 96 -15.71 46.69 11.07
C THR A 96 -14.26 46.20 11.12
N GLU A 97 -13.47 46.45 10.09
CA GLU A 97 -12.04 46.13 10.04
C GLU A 97 -11.27 46.84 11.15
N ARG A 98 -11.54 48.13 11.39
CA ARG A 98 -10.92 48.89 12.49
C ARG A 98 -11.23 48.28 13.86
N ILE A 99 -12.49 47.88 14.09
CA ILE A 99 -12.90 47.28 15.35
C ILE A 99 -12.28 45.89 15.51
N LEU A 100 -12.33 45.05 14.46
CA LEU A 100 -11.80 43.69 14.51
C LEU A 100 -10.27 43.66 14.63
N SER A 101 -9.56 44.58 13.97
CA SER A 101 -8.09 44.70 14.08
C SER A 101 -7.64 45.28 15.43
N GLY A 102 -8.49 46.06 16.10
CA GLY A 102 -8.21 46.62 17.42
C GLY A 102 -8.44 45.64 18.59
N ILE A 103 -9.09 44.50 18.36
CA ILE A 103 -9.48 43.56 19.41
C ILE A 103 -8.58 42.33 19.37
N ASN A 104 -7.99 41.98 20.51
CA ASN A 104 -7.43 40.64 20.68
C ASN A 104 -8.56 39.64 20.93
N ALA A 105 -8.85 38.80 19.94
CA ALA A 105 -9.96 37.83 19.99
C ALA A 105 -9.68 36.64 20.92
N ASP A 106 -8.40 36.34 21.20
CA ASP A 106 -7.98 35.16 21.97
C ASP A 106 -8.31 35.28 23.47
N ASP A 107 -8.61 36.49 23.94
CA ASP A 107 -8.88 36.80 25.35
C ASP A 107 -10.38 36.89 25.68
N ALA A 108 -11.30 36.63 24.74
CA ALA A 108 -12.74 36.71 24.97
C ALA A 108 -13.33 35.34 25.35
N GLY A 109 -13.76 35.18 26.60
CA GLY A 109 -14.29 33.92 27.13
C GLY A 109 -15.77 33.66 26.82
N SER A 110 -16.51 34.66 26.32
CA SER A 110 -17.92 34.52 25.91
C SER A 110 -18.30 35.46 24.77
N ILE A 111 -19.46 35.18 24.14
CA ILE A 111 -20.04 36.00 23.07
C ILE A 111 -20.37 37.40 23.59
N GLU A 112 -20.86 37.52 24.83
CA GLU A 112 -21.18 38.77 25.48
C GLU A 112 -19.93 39.62 25.74
N GLU A 113 -18.83 38.97 26.13
CA GLU A 113 -17.55 39.63 26.37
C GLU A 113 -16.94 40.17 25.08
N LEU A 114 -16.93 39.36 24.01
CA LEU A 114 -16.51 39.79 22.69
C LEU A 114 -17.36 40.97 22.19
N ALA A 115 -18.69 40.89 22.35
CA ALA A 115 -19.60 41.95 21.95
C ALA A 115 -19.37 43.26 22.74
N ASN A 116 -19.07 43.17 24.05
CA ASN A 116 -18.72 44.32 24.86
C ASN A 116 -17.40 44.98 24.40
N ARG A 117 -16.39 44.19 24.05
CA ARG A 117 -15.11 44.68 23.52
C ARG A 117 -15.28 45.36 22.16
N CYS A 118 -16.07 44.78 21.26
CA CYS A 118 -16.46 45.40 19.99
C CYS A 118 -17.13 46.76 20.20
N ARG A 119 -18.05 46.85 21.16
CA ARG A 119 -18.72 48.11 21.52
C ARG A 119 -17.77 49.16 22.11
N ALA A 120 -16.77 48.74 22.89
CA ALA A 120 -15.80 49.66 23.48
C ALA A 120 -14.88 50.33 22.44
N TYR A 121 -14.53 49.59 21.37
CA TYR A 121 -13.74 50.13 20.26
C TYR A 121 -14.56 50.94 19.26
N ALA A 122 -15.86 50.64 19.12
CA ALA A 122 -16.77 51.44 18.30
C ALA A 122 -16.99 52.82 18.97
N ALA A 123 -16.41 53.89 18.43
CA ALA A 123 -16.52 55.25 18.97
C ALA A 123 -17.94 55.88 18.88
N ARG A 124 -19.03 55.09 18.88
CA ARG A 124 -20.42 55.55 18.90
C ARG A 124 -21.31 54.66 19.77
N PRO A 125 -22.10 55.21 20.72
CA PRO A 125 -23.05 54.46 21.54
C PRO A 125 -24.32 53.98 20.81
N LYS A 126 -24.46 54.25 19.50
CA LYS A 126 -25.53 53.71 18.65
C LYS A 126 -24.93 52.88 17.52
N MET A 127 -24.59 51.65 17.84
CA MET A 127 -24.21 50.60 16.88
C MET A 127 -25.43 49.81 16.37
N ILE A 128 -26.64 50.27 16.70
CA ILE A 128 -27.89 49.78 16.12
C ILE A 128 -28.30 50.86 15.10
N PRO A 129 -28.00 50.71 13.80
CA PRO A 129 -28.71 51.48 12.80
C PRO A 129 -30.20 51.13 12.90
N ASN A 130 -31.04 51.97 12.30
CA ASN A 130 -32.39 51.62 11.81
C ASN A 130 -32.60 50.10 11.69
N PRO A 131 -33.72 49.51 12.20
CA PRO A 131 -33.84 48.10 12.58
C PRO A 131 -32.99 47.23 11.67
N LEU A 132 -31.99 46.56 12.26
CA LEU A 132 -31.04 45.67 11.58
C LEU A 132 -31.80 45.04 10.41
N PRO A 133 -31.44 45.34 9.15
CA PRO A 133 -32.12 44.72 8.04
C PRO A 133 -32.10 43.23 8.34
N LEU A 134 -33.27 42.59 8.30
CA LEU A 134 -33.34 41.14 8.41
C LEU A 134 -32.21 40.59 7.54
N PRO A 135 -31.40 39.63 8.04
CA PRO A 135 -30.23 39.12 7.33
C PRO A 135 -30.62 38.96 5.88
N LYS A 136 -29.99 39.74 4.99
CA LYS A 136 -30.51 39.97 3.63
C LYS A 136 -30.89 38.62 3.05
N THR A 137 -32.19 38.34 2.93
CA THR A 137 -32.63 37.22 2.12
C THR A 137 -32.25 37.62 0.70
N ASP A 138 -31.20 36.97 0.22
CA ASP A 138 -30.86 36.87 -1.19
C ASP A 138 -30.40 38.19 -1.82
N GLU A 139 -29.32 38.78 -1.31
CA GLU A 139 -28.39 39.45 -2.24
C GLU A 139 -27.70 38.37 -3.07
N GLY A 140 -28.41 37.95 -4.13
CA GLY A 140 -27.93 37.10 -5.21
C GLY A 140 -27.10 35.89 -4.77
N ASN A 141 -27.77 34.82 -4.35
CA ASN A 141 -27.13 33.51 -4.17
C ASN A 141 -26.18 33.16 -5.33
N GLU A 142 -24.87 33.21 -5.04
CA GLU A 142 -23.79 32.99 -6.02
C GLU A 142 -23.41 31.50 -6.18
N SER A 143 -24.13 30.59 -5.53
CA SER A 143 -23.90 29.15 -5.71
C SER A 143 -24.16 28.72 -7.15
N GLY A 144 -23.37 27.77 -7.65
CA GLY A 144 -23.45 27.31 -9.03
C GLY A 144 -22.85 28.27 -10.08
N MET A 145 -22.21 29.38 -9.67
CA MET A 145 -21.52 30.30 -10.58
C MET A 145 -20.10 29.85 -10.97
N GLY A 146 -19.68 28.65 -10.55
CA GLY A 146 -18.35 28.11 -10.85
C GLY A 146 -17.24 29.00 -10.29
N GLN A 147 -16.26 29.34 -11.14
CA GLN A 147 -15.15 30.23 -10.76
C GLN A 147 -15.58 31.67 -10.46
N ARG A 148 -16.78 32.08 -10.86
CA ARG A 148 -17.33 33.42 -10.60
C ARG A 148 -18.02 33.54 -9.23
N CYS A 149 -18.15 32.43 -8.50
CA CYS A 149 -18.67 32.42 -7.14
C CYS A 149 -17.64 33.09 -6.21
N ARG A 150 -17.94 34.30 -5.72
CA ARG A 150 -17.04 35.08 -4.87
C ARG A 150 -17.13 34.67 -3.41
N TYR A 151 -18.29 34.15 -3.00
CA TYR A 151 -18.56 33.78 -1.62
C TYR A 151 -18.99 32.31 -1.47
N VAL A 152 -18.23 31.57 -0.67
CA VAL A 152 -18.64 30.28 -0.09
C VAL A 152 -18.76 30.49 1.42
N PRO A 153 -19.89 30.13 2.05
CA PRO A 153 -20.03 30.31 3.49
C PRO A 153 -18.93 29.58 4.28
N ILE A 154 -18.22 30.33 5.14
CA ILE A 154 -17.09 29.81 5.93
C ILE A 154 -17.49 28.59 6.78
N GLY A 155 -18.74 28.60 7.29
CA GLY A 155 -19.30 27.50 8.08
C GLY A 155 -19.54 26.19 7.32
N ILE A 156 -19.37 26.17 5.99
CA ILE A 156 -19.39 24.95 5.16
C ILE A 156 -18.06 24.70 4.43
N GLN A 157 -17.34 25.75 4.02
CA GLN A 157 -16.18 25.65 3.14
C GLN A 157 -15.09 24.73 3.71
N TYR A 158 -14.77 24.88 5.00
CA TYR A 158 -13.66 24.17 5.64
C TYR A 158 -14.07 22.87 6.33
N LYS A 159 -15.35 22.49 6.26
CA LYS A 159 -15.82 21.24 6.88
C LYS A 159 -15.49 20.05 5.98
N TRP A 160 -15.06 18.95 6.61
CA TRP A 160 -14.88 17.68 5.92
C TRP A 160 -16.20 17.18 5.30
N ASN A 161 -16.12 16.68 4.08
CA ASN A 161 -17.24 16.10 3.34
C ASN A 161 -17.11 14.57 3.28
N TRP A 162 -17.81 13.90 4.19
CA TRP A 162 -17.83 12.44 4.27
C TRP A 162 -18.45 11.77 3.03
N GLY A 163 -19.44 12.39 2.40
CA GLY A 163 -20.04 11.87 1.17
C GLY A 163 -19.05 11.86 0.00
N ALA A 164 -18.32 12.96 -0.17
CA ALA A 164 -17.29 13.12 -1.19
C ALA A 164 -16.09 12.19 -0.96
N PHE A 165 -15.79 11.87 0.29
CA PHE A 165 -14.70 10.96 0.64
C PHE A 165 -15.08 9.48 0.45
N LEU A 166 -16.26 9.07 0.94
CA LEU A 166 -16.67 7.65 0.93
C LEU A 166 -17.27 7.21 -0.42
N LEU A 167 -17.91 8.13 -1.14
CA LEU A 167 -18.55 7.85 -2.44
C LEU A 167 -18.15 8.88 -3.50
N PRO A 168 -16.85 9.08 -3.77
CA PRO A 168 -16.35 10.22 -4.53
C PRO A 168 -16.98 10.37 -5.90
N VAL A 169 -17.05 9.29 -6.68
CA VAL A 169 -17.59 9.31 -8.05
C VAL A 169 -19.08 9.63 -8.06
N TRP A 170 -19.87 8.92 -7.25
CA TRP A 170 -21.33 9.10 -7.18
C TRP A 170 -21.71 10.46 -6.60
N TRP A 171 -21.04 10.86 -5.53
CA TRP A 171 -21.17 12.19 -4.95
C TRP A 171 -20.80 13.29 -5.96
N GLY A 172 -19.71 13.08 -6.71
CA GLY A 172 -19.24 14.02 -7.74
C GLY A 172 -20.26 14.22 -8.86
N ILE A 173 -20.89 13.15 -9.34
CA ILE A 173 -21.98 13.22 -10.32
C ILE A 173 -23.17 14.01 -9.74
N GLY A 174 -23.59 13.71 -8.50
CA GLY A 174 -24.73 14.37 -7.85
C GLY A 174 -24.53 15.86 -7.55
N ASN A 175 -23.28 16.30 -7.42
CA ASN A 175 -22.89 17.68 -7.09
C ASN A 175 -22.19 18.42 -8.25
N ARG A 176 -22.12 17.84 -9.46
CA ARG A 176 -21.44 18.41 -10.64
C ARG A 176 -19.95 18.69 -10.39
N VAL A 177 -19.28 17.82 -9.63
CA VAL A 177 -17.84 17.85 -9.36
C VAL A 177 -17.19 16.69 -10.11
N TYR A 178 -17.01 16.85 -11.42
CA TYR A 178 -16.50 15.77 -12.30
C TYR A 178 -15.01 15.47 -12.13
N GLN A 179 -14.28 16.34 -11.42
CA GLN A 179 -12.92 16.02 -10.96
C GLN A 179 -12.89 14.72 -10.15
N ALA A 180 -14.01 14.32 -9.54
CA ALA A 180 -14.10 13.04 -8.83
C ALA A 180 -13.85 11.79 -9.69
N PHE A 181 -13.93 11.87 -11.02
CA PHE A 181 -13.57 10.75 -11.91
C PHE A 181 -12.08 10.41 -11.88
N ALA A 182 -11.21 11.30 -11.39
CA ALA A 182 -9.82 10.96 -11.14
C ALA A 182 -9.66 9.84 -10.08
N CYS A 183 -10.73 9.49 -9.35
CA CYS A 183 -10.77 8.32 -8.48
C CYS A 183 -10.66 6.97 -9.22
N PHE A 184 -10.85 6.93 -10.54
CA PHE A 184 -10.62 5.71 -11.34
C PHE A 184 -9.14 5.46 -11.68
N ILE A 185 -8.27 6.44 -11.46
CA ILE A 185 -6.85 6.29 -11.73
C ILE A 185 -6.19 5.65 -10.50
N PRO A 186 -5.49 4.50 -10.65
CA PRO A 186 -4.78 3.88 -9.53
C PRO A 186 -3.82 4.86 -8.86
N ILE A 187 -3.66 4.75 -7.53
CA ILE A 187 -2.84 5.64 -6.67
C ILE A 187 -3.38 7.08 -6.59
N VAL A 188 -3.57 7.76 -7.72
CA VAL A 188 -4.16 9.12 -7.80
C VAL A 188 -5.53 9.15 -7.14
N GLY A 189 -6.34 8.11 -7.33
CA GLY A 189 -7.69 8.06 -6.77
C GLY A 189 -7.74 8.02 -5.24
N ILE A 190 -6.69 7.50 -4.59
CA ILE A 190 -6.57 7.53 -3.12
C ILE A 190 -6.44 8.99 -2.67
N PHE A 191 -5.44 9.71 -3.19
CA PHE A 191 -5.22 11.13 -2.87
C PHE A 191 -6.40 12.00 -3.25
N MET A 192 -7.05 11.70 -4.38
CA MET A 192 -8.21 12.44 -4.84
C MET A 192 -9.40 12.31 -3.90
N SER A 193 -9.61 11.13 -3.31
CA SER A 193 -10.67 10.93 -2.31
C SER A 193 -10.47 11.80 -1.08
N PHE A 194 -9.23 11.94 -0.59
CA PHE A 194 -8.90 12.87 0.51
C PHE A 194 -9.05 14.33 0.10
N TYR A 195 -8.63 14.69 -1.11
CA TYR A 195 -8.81 16.04 -1.65
C TYR A 195 -10.29 16.42 -1.71
N LEU A 196 -11.14 15.51 -2.20
CA LEU A 196 -12.60 15.67 -2.22
C LEU A 196 -13.20 15.71 -0.81
N GLY A 197 -12.68 14.93 0.13
CA GLY A 197 -13.06 15.04 1.53
C GLY A 197 -12.81 16.43 2.11
N LYS A 198 -11.65 17.02 1.80
CA LYS A 198 -11.26 18.35 2.30
C LYS A 198 -11.99 19.51 1.60
N HIS A 199 -12.08 19.47 0.26
CA HIS A 199 -12.58 20.59 -0.56
C HIS A 199 -13.98 20.36 -1.16
N GLY A 200 -14.59 19.19 -0.93
CA GLY A 200 -15.84 18.80 -1.58
C GLY A 200 -17.00 19.75 -1.31
N ASN A 201 -17.12 20.30 -0.09
CA ASN A 201 -18.17 21.27 0.21
C ASN A 201 -18.05 22.54 -0.62
N GLU A 202 -16.83 23.07 -0.75
CA GLU A 202 -16.54 24.25 -1.56
C GLU A 202 -16.86 23.99 -3.04
N MET A 203 -16.39 22.86 -3.56
CA MET A 203 -16.59 22.48 -4.97
C MET A 203 -18.07 22.25 -5.30
N ALA A 204 -18.81 21.60 -4.41
CA ALA A 204 -20.25 21.37 -4.57
C ALA A 204 -21.05 22.67 -4.49
N TRP A 205 -20.64 23.62 -3.66
CA TRP A 205 -21.26 24.95 -3.58
C TRP A 205 -21.02 25.77 -4.85
N LYS A 206 -19.81 25.74 -5.39
CA LYS A 206 -19.44 26.47 -6.61
C LYS A 206 -20.09 25.89 -7.86
N ASN A 207 -20.25 24.57 -7.96
CA ASN A 207 -20.65 23.91 -9.21
C ASN A 207 -22.16 23.63 -9.33
N LYS A 208 -22.93 23.78 -8.25
CA LYS A 208 -24.38 23.53 -8.22
C LYS A 208 -25.10 24.63 -7.45
N TYR A 209 -26.29 24.99 -7.94
CA TYR A 209 -27.14 25.99 -7.26
C TYR A 209 -27.85 25.37 -6.06
N TRP A 210 -27.91 26.11 -4.95
CA TRP A 210 -28.52 25.71 -3.69
C TRP A 210 -29.42 26.81 -3.14
N GLU A 211 -30.71 26.56 -2.95
CA GLU A 211 -31.66 27.58 -2.46
C GLU A 211 -31.20 28.37 -1.23
N ASN A 212 -30.61 27.69 -0.24
CA ASN A 212 -30.00 28.28 0.94
C ASN A 212 -28.96 27.31 1.57
N GLU A 213 -28.24 27.77 2.59
CA GLU A 213 -27.25 26.96 3.31
C GLU A 213 -27.84 25.71 3.98
N GLU A 214 -29.08 25.78 4.48
CA GLU A 214 -29.72 24.66 5.17
C GLU A 214 -30.05 23.52 4.20
N HIS A 215 -30.55 23.86 3.00
CA HIS A 215 -30.81 22.92 1.92
C HIS A 215 -29.52 22.20 1.52
N PHE A 216 -28.40 22.94 1.38
CA PHE A 216 -27.10 22.35 1.12
C PHE A 216 -26.67 21.36 2.22
N ARG A 217 -26.71 21.78 3.49
CA ARG A 217 -26.30 20.93 4.63
C ARG A 217 -27.13 19.66 4.70
N ARG A 218 -28.44 19.74 4.45
CA ARG A 218 -29.34 18.58 4.43
C ARG A 218 -28.93 17.57 3.38
N VAL A 219 -28.65 18.03 2.17
CA VAL A 219 -28.22 17.17 1.05
C VAL A 219 -26.85 16.54 1.34
N GLN A 220 -25.88 17.31 1.84
CA GLN A 220 -24.56 16.76 2.18
C GLN A 220 -24.63 15.75 3.34
N ARG A 221 -25.53 15.95 4.31
CA ARG A 221 -25.76 14.97 5.38
C ARG A 221 -26.30 13.65 4.83
N ASN A 222 -27.24 13.68 3.89
CA ASN A 222 -27.77 12.47 3.28
C ASN A 222 -26.69 11.72 2.50
N TRP A 223 -25.80 12.43 1.80
CA TRP A 223 -24.63 11.83 1.15
C TRP A 223 -23.68 11.17 2.14
N ALA A 224 -23.42 11.80 3.30
CA ALA A 224 -22.60 11.20 4.34
C ALA A 224 -23.22 9.88 4.87
N ILE A 225 -24.52 9.88 5.16
CA ILE A 225 -25.25 8.69 5.62
C ILE A 225 -25.18 7.57 4.57
N ALA A 226 -25.44 7.89 3.31
CA ALA A 226 -25.34 6.92 2.21
C ALA A 226 -23.91 6.36 2.08
N GLY A 227 -22.89 7.22 2.22
CA GLY A 227 -21.49 6.80 2.23
C GLY A 227 -21.19 5.78 3.31
N PHE A 228 -21.53 6.08 4.56
CA PHE A 228 -21.30 5.15 5.66
C PHE A 228 -22.09 3.84 5.51
N ALA A 229 -23.33 3.89 5.02
CA ALA A 229 -24.14 2.68 4.82
C ALA A 229 -23.52 1.76 3.76
N VAL A 230 -23.10 2.30 2.62
CA VAL A 230 -22.45 1.51 1.56
C VAL A 230 -21.12 0.93 2.05
N THR A 231 -20.30 1.73 2.73
CA THR A 231 -19.04 1.25 3.31
C THR A 231 -19.27 0.12 4.31
N ALA A 232 -20.28 0.24 5.20
CA ALA A 232 -20.62 -0.81 6.16
C ALA A 232 -21.06 -2.12 5.48
N ILE A 233 -21.82 -2.05 4.39
CA ILE A 233 -22.23 -3.23 3.61
C ILE A 233 -21.01 -3.92 2.98
N ILE A 234 -20.09 -3.14 2.38
CA ILE A 234 -18.86 -3.69 1.79
C ILE A 234 -18.02 -4.41 2.85
N PHE A 235 -17.84 -3.80 4.03
CA PHE A 235 -17.13 -4.44 5.13
C PHE A 235 -17.84 -5.70 5.63
N ALA A 236 -19.17 -5.70 5.72
CA ALA A 236 -19.93 -6.88 6.13
C ALA A 236 -19.72 -8.05 5.15
N ILE A 237 -19.79 -7.79 3.83
CA ILE A 237 -19.54 -8.80 2.80
C ILE A 237 -18.10 -9.35 2.90
N ALA A 238 -17.12 -8.46 3.01
CA ALA A 238 -15.72 -8.87 3.13
C ALA A 238 -15.46 -9.74 4.38
N ILE A 239 -16.12 -9.43 5.51
CA ILE A 239 -16.03 -10.25 6.72
C ILE A 239 -16.68 -11.62 6.51
N THR A 240 -17.86 -11.68 5.89
CA THR A 240 -18.54 -12.96 5.64
C THR A 240 -17.72 -13.86 4.71
N ASP A 241 -17.12 -13.29 3.65
CA ASP A 241 -16.25 -14.03 2.73
C ASP A 241 -15.00 -14.53 3.45
N ARG A 242 -14.38 -13.68 4.31
CA ARG A 242 -13.20 -14.05 5.09
C ARG A 242 -13.49 -15.21 6.05
N VAL A 243 -14.64 -15.18 6.73
CA VAL A 243 -15.08 -16.25 7.65
C VAL A 243 -15.39 -17.54 6.88
N ALA A 244 -16.04 -17.45 5.72
CA ALA A 244 -16.31 -18.60 4.88
C ALA A 244 -15.00 -19.25 4.40
N MET A 245 -14.04 -18.44 3.95
CA MET A 245 -12.71 -18.89 3.53
C MET A 245 -11.93 -19.55 4.68
N ASP A 246 -11.95 -18.98 5.89
CA ASP A 246 -11.30 -19.60 7.06
C ASP A 246 -11.91 -20.96 7.42
N ARG A 247 -13.23 -21.08 7.38
CA ARG A 247 -13.91 -22.36 7.62
C ARG A 247 -13.55 -23.40 6.55
N ALA A 248 -13.53 -23.00 5.28
CA ALA A 248 -13.16 -23.89 4.17
C ALA A 248 -11.70 -24.34 4.29
N ASN A 249 -10.78 -23.43 4.59
CA ASN A 249 -9.36 -23.72 4.79
C ASN A 249 -9.14 -24.67 5.97
N LYS A 250 -9.84 -24.45 7.09
CA LYS A 250 -9.76 -25.34 8.25
C LYS A 250 -10.27 -26.74 7.92
N ALA A 251 -11.41 -26.85 7.24
CA ALA A 251 -11.96 -28.14 6.82
C ALA A 251 -11.03 -28.86 5.82
N ALA A 252 -10.40 -28.13 4.89
CA ALA A 252 -9.42 -28.70 3.96
C ALA A 252 -8.17 -29.21 4.70
N ALA A 253 -7.67 -28.47 5.68
CA ALA A 253 -6.53 -28.88 6.51
C ALA A 253 -6.84 -30.14 7.35
N GLU A 254 -8.02 -30.22 7.96
CA GLU A 254 -8.47 -31.42 8.69
C GLU A 254 -8.59 -32.65 7.77
N ARG A 255 -9.11 -32.47 6.54
CA ARG A 255 -9.19 -33.56 5.54
C ARG A 255 -7.82 -33.98 5.04
N LYS A 256 -6.90 -33.05 4.80
CA LYS A 256 -5.48 -33.34 4.50
C LYS A 256 -4.89 -34.23 5.58
N ALA A 257 -4.99 -33.81 6.84
CA ALA A 257 -4.41 -34.53 7.97
C ALA A 257 -4.99 -35.95 8.08
N LYS A 258 -6.30 -36.10 7.87
CA LYS A 258 -6.96 -37.41 7.88
C LYS A 258 -6.53 -38.30 6.71
N LEU A 259 -6.38 -37.75 5.50
CA LEU A 259 -5.90 -38.52 4.35
C LEU A 259 -4.45 -38.98 4.54
N ILE A 260 -3.58 -38.11 5.06
CA ILE A 260 -2.21 -38.47 5.44
C ILE A 260 -2.23 -39.61 6.46
N ALA A 261 -3.02 -39.48 7.52
CA ALA A 261 -3.13 -40.53 8.54
C ALA A 261 -3.65 -41.85 7.96
N ASN A 262 -4.60 -41.82 7.02
CA ASN A 262 -5.09 -43.03 6.37
C ASN A 262 -3.99 -43.71 5.54
N VAL A 263 -3.15 -42.94 4.84
CA VAL A 263 -2.01 -43.48 4.06
C VAL A 263 -0.94 -44.01 5.00
N GLU A 264 -0.62 -43.30 6.08
CA GLU A 264 0.35 -43.75 7.08
C GLU A 264 -0.08 -45.01 7.82
N ASN A 265 -1.39 -45.29 7.89
CA ASN A 265 -1.95 -46.51 8.47
C ASN A 265 -2.14 -47.65 7.47
N SER A 266 -1.79 -47.48 6.18
CA SER A 266 -1.91 -48.55 5.20
C SER A 266 -0.85 -49.62 5.44
N GLU A 267 -1.16 -50.88 5.14
CA GLU A 267 -0.22 -51.99 5.33
C GLU A 267 1.05 -51.80 4.48
N GLU A 268 0.92 -51.26 3.27
CA GLU A 268 2.03 -50.97 2.37
C GLU A 268 2.96 -49.89 2.92
N TYR A 269 2.40 -48.82 3.49
CA TYR A 269 3.19 -47.75 4.10
C TYR A 269 3.87 -48.23 5.38
N ILE A 270 3.15 -48.95 6.24
CA ILE A 270 3.71 -49.54 7.46
C ILE A 270 4.85 -50.51 7.11
N ALA A 271 4.67 -51.36 6.10
CA ALA A 271 5.71 -52.28 5.63
C ALA A 271 6.94 -51.54 5.12
N LEU A 272 6.76 -50.41 4.40
CA LEU A 272 7.85 -49.57 3.90
C LEU A 272 8.71 -48.99 5.04
N ILE A 273 8.09 -48.54 6.13
CA ILE A 273 8.81 -47.93 7.27
C ILE A 273 9.13 -48.92 8.39
N CYS A 274 8.69 -50.17 8.29
CA CYS A 274 8.85 -51.17 9.35
C CYS A 274 10.33 -51.42 9.63
N GLY A 275 10.73 -51.31 10.90
CA GLY A 275 12.12 -51.45 11.33
C GLY A 275 13.00 -50.21 11.11
N ARG A 276 12.44 -49.10 10.63
CA ARG A 276 13.15 -47.82 10.44
C ARG A 276 12.60 -46.79 11.43
N GLU A 277 13.46 -46.18 12.26
CA GLU A 277 13.01 -45.18 13.23
C GLU A 277 12.80 -43.82 12.57
N LYS A 278 11.77 -43.09 13.03
CA LYS A 278 11.60 -41.68 12.66
C LYS A 278 12.72 -40.87 13.30
N TRP A 279 13.58 -40.28 12.49
CA TRP A 279 14.60 -39.39 13.01
C TRP A 279 13.95 -38.10 13.54
N ASN A 280 14.19 -37.80 14.83
CA ASN A 280 13.65 -36.63 15.54
C ASN A 280 14.74 -35.63 15.94
N GLY A 281 15.96 -35.77 15.41
CA GLY A 281 17.06 -34.84 15.66
C GLY A 281 16.81 -33.46 15.03
N GLN A 282 17.50 -32.44 15.54
CA GLN A 282 17.56 -31.15 14.84
C GLN A 282 18.35 -31.37 13.54
N ILE A 283 17.76 -31.03 12.40
CA ILE A 283 18.49 -30.82 11.15
C ILE A 283 19.51 -29.72 11.47
N GLY A 284 20.79 -30.10 11.57
CA GLY A 284 21.87 -29.15 11.78
C GLY A 284 21.95 -28.27 10.54
N TYR A 285 21.53 -27.01 10.66
CA TYR A 285 22.03 -25.98 9.76
C TYR A 285 23.49 -25.77 10.13
N ASP A 286 24.39 -25.85 9.16
CA ASP A 286 25.69 -25.22 9.35
C ASP A 286 25.51 -23.69 9.41
N GLU A 287 26.51 -22.97 9.93
CA GLU A 287 26.48 -21.51 10.04
C GLU A 287 26.40 -20.78 8.68
N SER A 288 26.49 -21.53 7.56
CA SER A 288 26.40 -21.01 6.19
C SER A 288 24.97 -21.04 5.62
N GLY A 289 24.01 -21.64 6.33
CA GLY A 289 22.61 -21.68 5.93
C GLY A 289 22.29 -22.72 4.85
N TRP A 290 23.24 -23.61 4.54
CA TRP A 290 23.00 -24.76 3.68
C TRP A 290 22.62 -25.98 4.51
N MET A 291 21.61 -26.70 4.03
CA MET A 291 21.03 -27.87 4.69
C MET A 291 21.97 -29.06 4.45
N ASP A 292 22.55 -29.65 5.50
CA ASP A 292 23.43 -30.82 5.40
C ASP A 292 22.74 -32.03 6.07
N PRO A 293 21.97 -32.85 5.33
CA PRO A 293 21.04 -33.80 5.96
C PRO A 293 21.65 -35.08 6.52
N PHE A 294 22.94 -35.34 6.36
CA PHE A 294 23.45 -36.71 6.43
C PHE A 294 24.50 -36.89 7.51
N TYR A 295 24.04 -37.00 8.76
CA TYR A 295 24.87 -37.60 9.80
C TYR A 295 24.81 -39.12 9.72
N VAL A 296 26.01 -39.69 9.82
CA VAL A 296 26.39 -41.09 9.68
C VAL A 296 25.67 -41.97 10.72
N ASP A 297 24.56 -42.59 10.31
CA ASP A 297 23.72 -43.60 11.01
C ASP A 297 22.96 -43.15 12.28
N PRO A 298 21.71 -43.65 12.53
CA PRO A 298 21.19 -44.98 12.21
C PRO A 298 19.96 -45.02 11.27
N ASP A 299 19.82 -46.10 10.49
CA ASP A 299 18.58 -46.73 9.94
C ASP A 299 17.23 -45.97 10.16
N GLY A 300 17.12 -44.77 9.60
CA GLY A 300 15.99 -43.87 9.79
C GLY A 300 15.52 -43.22 8.50
N TYR A 301 14.46 -42.41 8.58
CA TYR A 301 14.02 -41.56 7.45
C TYR A 301 14.12 -40.08 7.81
N TYR A 302 14.50 -39.24 6.84
CA TYR A 302 15.07 -37.90 7.09
C TYR A 302 14.25 -36.78 6.44
N ARG A 303 13.53 -37.07 5.35
CA ARG A 303 12.73 -36.06 4.65
C ARG A 303 11.34 -36.58 4.36
N ILE A 304 10.37 -35.93 4.98
CA ILE A 304 8.96 -36.01 4.61
C ILE A 304 8.64 -34.68 3.93
N ASP A 305 8.89 -34.62 2.63
CA ASP A 305 8.34 -33.54 1.82
C ASP A 305 6.96 -33.99 1.34
N SER A 306 5.96 -33.67 2.15
CA SER A 306 4.57 -33.88 1.80
C SER A 306 4.08 -32.73 0.92
N TYR A 307 4.40 -32.78 -0.38
CA TYR A 307 3.71 -31.99 -1.39
C TYR A 307 2.35 -32.62 -1.67
N MET A 308 1.41 -32.38 -0.77
CA MET A 308 0.02 -32.53 -1.15
C MET A 308 -0.32 -31.37 -2.09
N GLU A 309 -0.05 -31.56 -3.38
CA GLU A 309 -0.78 -30.87 -4.42
C GLU A 309 -2.23 -31.34 -4.28
N ILE A 310 -3.05 -30.59 -3.54
CA ILE A 310 -4.46 -30.58 -3.88
C ILE A 310 -4.48 -29.80 -5.19
N TYR A 311 -4.53 -30.48 -6.33
CA TYR A 311 -5.11 -29.84 -7.50
C TYR A 311 -6.55 -29.52 -7.11
N TYR A 312 -6.74 -28.26 -6.74
CA TYR A 312 -8.01 -27.61 -6.92
C TYR A 312 -8.21 -27.58 -8.43
N ASP A 313 -8.86 -28.60 -8.98
CA ASP A 313 -9.55 -28.45 -10.26
C ASP A 313 -10.78 -27.57 -10.02
N VAL A 314 -10.50 -26.34 -9.56
CA VAL A 314 -11.49 -25.33 -9.22
C VAL A 314 -11.22 -24.23 -10.21
N GLY A 315 -11.91 -24.33 -11.35
CA GLY A 315 -12.26 -23.13 -12.10
C GLY A 315 -12.76 -22.10 -11.08
N ASP A 316 -12.09 -20.96 -11.09
CA ASP A 316 -12.36 -19.75 -10.31
C ASP A 316 -13.75 -19.72 -9.62
N TYR A 317 -13.78 -19.56 -8.29
CA TYR A 317 -14.95 -19.28 -7.44
C TYR A 317 -15.79 -20.43 -6.83
N GLY A 318 -15.25 -21.64 -6.68
CA GLY A 318 -15.95 -22.73 -5.97
C GLY A 318 -15.49 -22.96 -4.52
N TYR A 319 -16.37 -22.73 -3.53
CA TYR A 319 -16.16 -23.14 -2.12
C TYR A 319 -16.25 -24.68 -1.89
N SER A 320 -16.23 -25.49 -2.94
CA SER A 320 -16.48 -26.94 -2.88
C SER A 320 -15.19 -27.74 -2.82
N LEU A 321 -15.12 -28.66 -1.87
CA LEU A 321 -14.04 -29.65 -1.77
C LEU A 321 -14.11 -30.64 -2.96
N PRO A 322 -12.97 -31.16 -3.44
CA PRO A 322 -12.94 -32.10 -4.56
C PRO A 322 -13.63 -33.43 -4.18
N SER A 323 -14.35 -34.01 -5.14
CA SER A 323 -15.02 -35.32 -5.01
C SER A 323 -14.04 -36.49 -5.02
N SER A 324 -12.80 -36.30 -5.48
CA SER A 324 -11.76 -37.34 -5.56
C SER A 324 -10.41 -36.80 -5.09
N PRO A 325 -10.15 -36.82 -3.78
CA PRO A 325 -8.88 -36.37 -3.22
C PRO A 325 -7.70 -37.25 -3.65
N HIS A 326 -6.58 -36.62 -3.93
CA HIS A 326 -5.30 -37.24 -4.25
C HIS A 326 -4.22 -36.71 -3.29
N LEU A 327 -3.24 -37.57 -2.99
CA LEU A 327 -2.07 -37.24 -2.19
C LEU A 327 -0.84 -37.70 -2.95
N GLU A 328 0.08 -36.79 -3.21
CA GLU A 328 1.46 -37.13 -3.58
C GLU A 328 2.38 -36.80 -2.41
N ARG A 329 3.40 -37.62 -2.20
CA ARG A 329 4.35 -37.48 -1.09
C ARG A 329 5.65 -38.16 -1.44
N THR A 330 6.77 -37.53 -1.07
CA THR A 330 8.10 -38.12 -1.23
C THR A 330 8.67 -38.47 0.13
N LEU A 331 9.30 -39.65 0.23
CA LEU A 331 9.92 -40.15 1.44
C LEU A 331 11.37 -40.53 1.15
N VAL A 332 12.32 -39.92 1.86
CA VAL A 332 13.77 -40.17 1.69
C VAL A 332 14.36 -40.80 2.95
N PHE A 333 15.11 -41.88 2.76
CA PHE A 333 15.75 -42.69 3.82
C PHE A 333 17.25 -42.36 4.00
N SER A 334 17.86 -42.74 5.15
CA SER A 334 19.30 -42.53 5.44
C SER A 334 20.22 -43.14 4.40
N ASN A 335 19.79 -44.27 3.84
CA ASN A 335 20.53 -45.00 2.83
C ASN A 335 20.38 -44.39 1.42
N GLY A 336 19.77 -43.20 1.31
CA GLY A 336 19.54 -42.47 0.07
C GLY A 336 18.31 -42.92 -0.71
N GLU A 337 17.62 -44.00 -0.32
CA GLU A 337 16.41 -44.46 -1.01
C GLU A 337 15.31 -43.39 -0.96
N GLU A 338 14.80 -43.03 -2.13
CA GLU A 338 13.70 -42.08 -2.28
C GLU A 338 12.47 -42.79 -2.86
N TYR A 339 11.34 -42.65 -2.18
CA TYR A 339 10.07 -43.25 -2.59
C TYR A 339 9.02 -42.18 -2.88
N ASN A 340 8.39 -42.31 -4.05
CA ASN A 340 7.24 -41.52 -4.44
C ASN A 340 5.96 -42.28 -4.06
N ILE A 341 5.13 -41.64 -3.25
CA ILE A 341 3.88 -42.18 -2.74
C ILE A 341 2.73 -41.40 -3.35
N LYS A 342 1.88 -42.09 -4.10
CA LYS A 342 0.69 -41.53 -4.76
C LYS A 342 -0.55 -42.28 -4.28
N ALA A 343 -1.47 -41.57 -3.65
CA ALA A 343 -2.72 -42.12 -3.16
C ALA A 343 -3.92 -41.40 -3.77
N LYS A 344 -4.97 -42.15 -4.11
CA LYS A 344 -6.31 -41.63 -4.40
C LYS A 344 -7.27 -42.14 -3.34
N ALA A 345 -8.26 -41.33 -3.01
CA ALA A 345 -9.27 -41.68 -2.04
C ALA A 345 -10.69 -41.30 -2.52
N ASP A 346 -11.69 -41.95 -1.91
CA ASP A 346 -13.10 -41.61 -2.09
C ASP A 346 -13.50 -40.34 -1.29
N GLU A 347 -14.76 -39.93 -1.38
CA GLU A 347 -15.29 -38.78 -0.63
C GLU A 347 -15.22 -38.94 0.90
N LYS A 348 -15.16 -40.19 1.40
CA LYS A 348 -15.01 -40.51 2.83
C LYS A 348 -13.55 -40.57 3.26
N LEU A 349 -12.62 -40.28 2.35
CA LEU A 349 -11.17 -40.36 2.49
C LEU A 349 -10.65 -41.80 2.64
N ASN A 350 -11.42 -42.82 2.24
CA ASN A 350 -10.92 -44.18 2.18
C ASN A 350 -10.02 -44.30 0.94
N ILE A 351 -8.83 -44.87 1.13
CA ILE A 351 -7.87 -45.07 0.04
C ILE A 351 -8.47 -46.07 -0.96
N THR A 352 -8.51 -45.68 -2.21
CA THR A 352 -8.98 -46.51 -3.34
C THR A 352 -7.84 -47.00 -4.21
N GLU A 353 -6.75 -46.22 -4.27
CA GLU A 353 -5.51 -46.57 -4.98
C GLU A 353 -4.34 -46.04 -4.15
N LEU A 354 -3.32 -46.87 -3.92
CA LEU A 354 -2.06 -46.46 -3.31
C LEU A 354 -0.92 -47.06 -4.13
N LYS A 355 0.00 -46.19 -4.55
CA LYS A 355 1.22 -46.55 -5.26
C LYS A 355 2.40 -46.02 -4.47
N ILE A 356 3.34 -46.90 -4.17
CA ILE A 356 4.60 -46.59 -3.50
C ILE A 356 5.69 -47.13 -4.42
N GLU A 357 6.45 -46.23 -5.02
CA GLU A 357 7.46 -46.57 -6.04
C GLU A 357 8.80 -45.96 -5.65
N LEU A 358 9.86 -46.78 -5.71
CA LEU A 358 11.23 -46.30 -5.55
C LEU A 358 11.61 -45.46 -6.76
N ASP A 359 12.01 -44.22 -6.53
CA ASP A 359 12.63 -43.35 -7.52
C ASP A 359 14.10 -43.71 -7.64
N LYS A 360 14.43 -44.54 -8.64
CA LYS A 360 15.79 -45.05 -8.82
C LYS A 360 16.79 -43.94 -9.13
N ASP A 361 16.39 -42.97 -9.95
CA ASP A 361 17.27 -41.89 -10.40
C ASP A 361 17.52 -40.89 -9.26
N ALA A 362 16.51 -40.63 -8.41
CA ALA A 362 16.72 -39.86 -7.19
C ALA A 362 17.53 -40.64 -6.15
N THR A 363 17.27 -41.93 -5.99
CA THR A 363 18.01 -42.79 -5.05
C THR A 363 19.50 -42.85 -5.37
N GLU A 364 19.86 -43.04 -6.65
CA GLU A 364 21.26 -43.09 -7.08
C GLU A 364 21.98 -41.76 -6.80
N ARG A 365 21.35 -40.63 -7.12
CA ARG A 365 21.89 -39.30 -6.81
C ARG A 365 22.07 -39.08 -5.31
N ASN A 366 21.07 -39.42 -4.50
CA ASN A 366 21.14 -39.28 -3.05
C ASN A 366 22.25 -40.16 -2.45
N GLN A 367 22.43 -41.38 -2.95
CA GLN A 367 23.50 -42.29 -2.51
C GLN A 367 24.89 -41.77 -2.88
N GLN A 368 25.06 -41.25 -4.09
CA GLN A 368 26.32 -40.61 -4.52
C GLN A 368 26.65 -39.40 -3.65
N GLU A 369 25.66 -38.57 -3.29
CA GLU A 369 25.85 -37.44 -2.39
C GLU A 369 26.27 -37.88 -0.97
N ILE A 370 25.65 -38.94 -0.44
CA ILE A 370 26.01 -39.53 0.87
C ILE A 370 27.45 -40.07 0.86
N GLU A 371 27.84 -40.78 -0.20
CA GLU A 371 29.21 -41.30 -0.34
C GLU A 371 30.22 -40.16 -0.44
N SER A 372 29.94 -39.14 -1.25
CA SER A 372 30.78 -37.94 -1.36
C SER A 372 30.95 -37.23 -0.01
N GLN A 373 29.89 -37.13 0.79
CA GLN A 373 29.97 -36.55 2.14
C GLN A 373 30.80 -37.39 3.11
N ARG A 374 30.69 -38.72 3.05
CA ARG A 374 31.54 -39.61 3.87
C ARG A 374 33.00 -39.47 3.50
N ASP A 375 33.29 -39.39 2.21
CA ASP A 375 34.65 -39.17 1.70
C ASP A 375 35.18 -37.79 2.11
N MET A 376 34.35 -36.75 2.06
CA MET A 376 34.66 -35.41 2.58
C MET A 376 35.04 -35.43 4.05
N VAL A 377 34.24 -36.07 4.91
CA VAL A 377 34.50 -36.12 6.36
C VAL A 377 35.78 -36.90 6.67
N ALA A 378 36.02 -38.01 5.95
CA ALA A 378 37.25 -38.78 6.08
C ALA A 378 38.48 -37.96 5.66
N MET A 379 38.37 -37.26 4.53
CA MET A 379 39.41 -36.36 4.00
C MET A 379 39.65 -35.18 4.96
N GLU A 380 38.61 -34.52 5.47
CA GLU A 380 38.73 -33.44 6.45
C GLU A 380 39.52 -33.88 7.67
N LYS A 381 39.24 -35.07 8.21
CA LYS A 381 39.98 -35.61 9.34
C LYS A 381 41.45 -35.86 9.00
N GLU A 382 41.73 -36.58 7.92
CA GLU A 382 43.11 -36.91 7.51
C GLU A 382 43.94 -35.64 7.24
N HIS A 383 43.37 -34.68 6.51
CA HIS A 383 44.05 -33.46 6.13
C HIS A 383 44.19 -32.47 7.28
N THR A 384 43.26 -32.45 8.24
CA THR A 384 43.43 -31.67 9.49
C THR A 384 44.62 -32.20 10.29
N GLU A 385 44.71 -33.51 10.50
CA GLU A 385 45.87 -34.14 11.18
C GLU A 385 47.19 -33.90 10.43
N ALA A 386 47.16 -33.85 9.10
CA ALA A 386 48.32 -33.52 8.28
C ALA A 386 48.72 -32.03 8.37
N ALA A 387 47.73 -31.12 8.40
CA ALA A 387 47.94 -29.69 8.55
C ALA A 387 48.56 -29.35 9.91
N GLU A 388 48.06 -29.94 11.00
CA GLU A 388 48.63 -29.81 12.35
C GLU A 388 50.12 -30.19 12.38
N LYS A 389 50.49 -31.33 11.78
CA LYS A 389 51.90 -31.74 11.68
C LYS A 389 52.75 -30.76 10.87
N CYS A 390 52.20 -30.18 9.79
CA CYS A 390 52.90 -29.19 8.97
C CYS A 390 53.11 -27.87 9.73
N PHE A 391 52.11 -27.44 10.50
CA PHE A 391 52.19 -26.27 11.36
C PHE A 391 53.32 -26.40 12.38
N GLU A 392 53.36 -27.51 13.12
CA GLU A 392 54.41 -27.78 14.12
C GLU A 392 55.81 -27.85 13.50
N GLN A 393 55.93 -28.19 12.21
CA GLN A 393 57.21 -28.24 11.50
C GLN A 393 57.65 -26.89 10.94
N CYS A 394 56.75 -25.91 10.81
CA CYS A 394 57.05 -24.60 10.25
C CYS A 394 57.85 -23.74 11.24
N GLU A 395 58.97 -23.18 10.79
CA GLU A 395 59.81 -22.30 11.62
C GLU A 395 59.07 -21.02 12.03
N ALA A 396 58.32 -20.41 11.11
CA ALA A 396 57.49 -19.23 11.38
C ALA A 396 56.45 -19.49 12.47
N TRP A 397 55.79 -20.67 12.42
CA TRP A 397 54.84 -21.09 13.44
C TRP A 397 55.50 -21.18 14.81
N ARG A 398 56.60 -21.92 14.95
CA ARG A 398 57.31 -22.05 16.24
C ARG A 398 57.84 -20.72 16.75
N ARG A 399 58.26 -19.83 15.84
CA ARG A 399 58.79 -18.50 16.19
C ARG A 399 57.70 -17.54 16.66
N ILE A 400 56.52 -17.57 16.05
CA ILE A 400 55.43 -16.63 16.33
C ILE A 400 54.51 -17.16 17.46
N LEU A 401 54.08 -18.41 17.35
CA LEU A 401 53.11 -19.02 18.27
C LEU A 401 53.79 -19.81 19.41
N GLY A 402 55.01 -20.31 19.20
CA GLY A 402 55.72 -21.10 20.21
C GLY A 402 55.22 -22.55 20.30
N THR A 403 55.46 -23.19 21.45
CA THR A 403 55.00 -24.55 21.76
C THR A 403 53.85 -24.58 22.78
N ASP A 404 53.51 -23.43 23.37
CA ASP A 404 52.46 -23.27 24.37
C ASP A 404 51.34 -22.39 23.79
N TYR A 405 50.47 -23.04 23.00
CA TYR A 405 49.34 -22.42 22.33
C TYR A 405 48.09 -23.27 22.51
N GLU A 406 46.92 -22.64 22.39
CA GLU A 406 45.62 -23.29 22.50
C GLU A 406 44.78 -22.97 21.26
N TYR A 407 44.17 -23.99 20.67
CA TYR A 407 43.16 -23.78 19.63
C TYR A 407 41.89 -23.25 20.28
N VAL A 408 41.52 -22.02 19.91
CA VAL A 408 40.25 -21.40 20.30
C VAL A 408 39.13 -21.87 19.38
N ASP A 409 39.46 -22.08 18.10
CA ASP A 409 38.56 -22.57 17.06
C ASP A 409 39.37 -23.19 15.91
N GLY A 410 38.87 -24.27 15.31
CA GLY A 410 39.63 -25.11 14.38
C GLY A 410 40.78 -25.90 15.03
N PRO A 411 41.73 -26.47 14.24
CA PRO A 411 41.84 -26.31 12.80
C PRO A 411 40.72 -27.04 12.06
N GLY A 412 40.07 -26.33 11.14
CA GLY A 412 39.03 -26.88 10.27
C GLY A 412 39.28 -26.49 8.81
N PRO A 413 38.63 -27.14 7.85
CA PRO A 413 38.72 -26.76 6.44
C PRO A 413 38.24 -25.31 6.28
N ALA A 414 39.05 -24.48 5.64
CA ALA A 414 38.68 -23.10 5.39
C ALA A 414 37.67 -22.98 4.25
N GLU A 415 37.73 -23.91 3.30
CA GLU A 415 36.75 -24.10 2.25
C GLU A 415 36.77 -25.57 1.83
N ALA A 416 35.59 -26.19 1.76
CA ALA A 416 35.39 -27.58 1.41
C ALA A 416 34.40 -27.64 0.25
N ILE A 417 34.75 -28.30 -0.85
CA ILE A 417 33.87 -28.45 -2.02
C ILE A 417 33.47 -29.91 -2.12
N ARG A 418 32.17 -30.14 -1.84
CA ARG A 418 31.58 -31.46 -1.68
C ARG A 418 31.02 -32.03 -2.98
N ASN A 419 30.61 -31.18 -3.93
CA ASN A 419 30.13 -31.59 -5.25
C ASN A 419 30.42 -30.50 -6.30
N ARG A 420 30.84 -30.90 -7.50
CA ARG A 420 30.86 -30.02 -8.67
C ARG A 420 30.29 -30.75 -9.87
N THR A 421 29.35 -30.10 -10.53
CA THR A 421 29.16 -30.23 -11.98
C THR A 421 30.16 -29.30 -12.65
N ASP A 422 30.95 -29.80 -13.60
CA ASP A 422 31.89 -28.98 -14.36
C ASP A 422 31.15 -27.91 -15.19
N GLU A 423 31.90 -27.08 -15.92
CA GLU A 423 31.35 -26.04 -16.79
C GLU A 423 30.45 -26.57 -17.93
N ASN A 424 30.42 -27.89 -18.14
CA ASN A 424 29.58 -28.61 -19.09
C ASN A 424 28.45 -29.41 -18.42
N GLY A 425 28.30 -29.32 -17.09
CA GLY A 425 27.30 -30.08 -16.34
C GLY A 425 27.66 -31.54 -16.11
N VAL A 426 28.94 -31.92 -16.19
CA VAL A 426 29.44 -33.28 -15.88
C VAL A 426 29.87 -33.35 -14.42
N GLU A 427 29.30 -34.27 -13.64
CA GLU A 427 29.73 -34.57 -12.27
C GLU A 427 31.21 -34.99 -12.24
N THR A 428 31.99 -34.42 -11.32
CA THR A 428 33.40 -34.75 -11.13
C THR A 428 33.59 -35.57 -9.86
N ASP A 429 34.31 -36.69 -9.96
CA ASP A 429 34.30 -37.81 -9.00
C ASP A 429 35.06 -37.62 -7.67
N GLU A 430 35.62 -36.46 -7.30
CA GLU A 430 36.37 -36.36 -6.03
C GLU A 430 36.14 -35.05 -5.25
N PRO A 431 35.69 -35.14 -3.98
CA PRO A 431 35.67 -34.00 -3.07
C PRO A 431 37.07 -33.43 -2.80
N TYR A 432 37.19 -32.13 -2.52
CA TYR A 432 38.47 -31.53 -2.13
C TYR A 432 38.36 -30.33 -1.19
N ILE A 433 39.43 -30.12 -0.40
CA ILE A 433 39.56 -29.04 0.58
C ILE A 433 40.56 -27.99 0.09
N ILE A 434 40.15 -26.72 0.17
CA ILE A 434 40.95 -25.54 -0.14
C ILE A 434 41.41 -24.90 1.17
N GLY A 435 42.48 -25.47 1.71
CA GLY A 435 43.16 -24.96 2.88
C GLY A 435 42.44 -25.20 4.22
N PHE A 436 43.14 -24.86 5.30
CA PHE A 436 42.69 -25.01 6.68
C PHE A 436 42.82 -23.69 7.41
N ALA A 437 41.87 -23.38 8.29
CA ALA A 437 41.89 -22.19 9.12
C ALA A 437 41.77 -22.57 10.60
N ALA A 438 42.43 -21.78 11.45
CA ALA A 438 42.35 -21.93 12.89
C ALA A 438 42.49 -20.57 13.60
N ASN A 439 41.77 -20.39 14.70
CA ASN A 439 42.02 -19.34 15.66
C ASN A 439 42.81 -19.89 16.84
N ILE A 440 43.95 -19.27 17.13
CA ILE A 440 44.91 -19.78 18.10
C ILE A 440 45.23 -18.71 19.12
N ARG A 441 45.19 -19.07 20.40
CA ARG A 441 45.67 -18.22 21.48
C ARG A 441 47.08 -18.63 21.85
N ALA A 442 48.01 -17.69 21.73
CA ALA A 442 49.42 -17.90 22.06
C ALA A 442 49.99 -16.61 22.64
N ASN A 443 50.89 -16.72 23.64
CA ASN A 443 51.56 -15.56 24.25
C ASN A 443 50.60 -14.44 24.72
N GLY A 444 49.39 -14.80 25.14
CA GLY A 444 48.36 -13.86 25.60
C GLY A 444 47.66 -13.07 24.48
N LYS A 445 47.86 -13.43 23.20
CA LYS A 445 47.24 -12.81 22.03
C LYS A 445 46.44 -13.82 21.20
N LEU A 446 45.53 -13.34 20.38
CA LEU A 446 44.74 -14.14 19.45
C LEU A 446 45.29 -14.04 18.02
N TYR A 447 45.42 -15.17 17.35
CA TYR A 447 45.94 -15.27 15.99
C TYR A 447 44.94 -16.01 15.09
N PHE A 448 44.80 -15.55 13.85
CA PHE A 448 44.16 -16.29 12.78
C PHE A 448 45.25 -16.91 11.91
N VAL A 449 45.18 -18.22 11.71
CA VAL A 449 46.11 -18.95 10.86
C VAL A 449 45.37 -19.57 9.70
N TYR A 450 45.89 -19.38 8.49
CA TYR A 450 45.36 -19.96 7.27
C TYR A 450 46.46 -20.75 6.54
N HIS A 451 46.20 -22.03 6.31
CA HIS A 451 47.06 -22.95 5.59
C HIS A 451 46.50 -23.17 4.20
N LYS A 452 47.28 -22.88 3.17
CA LYS A 452 46.87 -23.14 1.79
C LYS A 452 47.33 -24.53 1.37
N THR A 453 46.40 -25.36 0.91
CA THR A 453 46.71 -26.69 0.37
C THR A 453 46.62 -26.71 -1.17
N TRP A 454 47.19 -27.74 -1.80
CA TRP A 454 46.88 -28.06 -3.20
C TRP A 454 45.45 -28.59 -3.34
N LYS A 455 44.87 -28.56 -4.55
CA LYS A 455 43.50 -29.01 -4.89
C LYS A 455 43.12 -30.45 -4.47
N LYS A 456 44.01 -31.22 -3.86
CA LYS A 456 43.77 -32.57 -3.33
C LYS A 456 44.24 -32.74 -1.88
N GLY A 457 44.48 -31.63 -1.16
CA GLY A 457 44.97 -31.62 0.22
C GLY A 457 46.39 -32.17 0.45
N ASN A 458 46.98 -32.87 -0.53
CA ASN A 458 48.30 -33.48 -0.43
C ASN A 458 49.41 -32.44 -0.63
N GLY A 459 49.71 -31.69 0.43
CA GLY A 459 50.87 -30.81 0.54
C GLY A 459 50.53 -29.37 0.88
N ALA A 460 51.36 -28.79 1.76
CA ALA A 460 51.36 -27.37 2.08
C ALA A 460 51.83 -26.54 0.88
N ARG A 461 51.12 -25.46 0.58
CA ARG A 461 51.47 -24.44 -0.43
C ARG A 461 51.71 -23.07 0.20
N GLY A 462 51.47 -22.94 1.49
CA GLY A 462 51.78 -21.74 2.23
C GLY A 462 51.00 -21.63 3.53
N LEU A 463 51.54 -20.82 4.44
CA LEU A 463 51.02 -20.55 5.76
C LEU A 463 50.92 -19.04 5.96
N GLU A 464 49.75 -18.56 6.36
CA GLU A 464 49.52 -17.15 6.71
C GLU A 464 49.16 -17.07 8.18
N ILE A 465 49.92 -16.29 8.95
CA ILE A 465 49.65 -16.03 10.37
C ILE A 465 49.32 -14.55 10.51
N SER A 466 48.14 -14.26 11.06
CA SER A 466 47.66 -12.90 11.31
C SER A 466 47.31 -12.72 12.79
N GLU A 467 47.61 -11.57 13.37
CA GLU A 467 47.20 -11.23 14.75
C GLU A 467 45.81 -10.56 14.71
N ILE A 468 44.92 -10.97 15.61
CA ILE A 468 43.57 -10.41 15.76
C ILE A 468 43.56 -9.49 16.98
N ASP A 469 43.18 -8.23 16.77
CA ASP A 469 42.85 -7.32 17.88
C ASP A 469 41.45 -7.65 18.42
N GLU A 470 41.36 -8.12 19.67
CA GLU A 470 40.09 -8.55 20.27
C GLU A 470 39.10 -7.39 20.52
N GLN A 471 39.57 -6.13 20.59
CA GLN A 471 38.72 -4.95 20.81
C GLN A 471 38.16 -4.40 19.49
N THR A 472 38.98 -4.32 18.45
CA THR A 472 38.59 -3.74 17.16
C THR A 472 38.14 -4.79 16.14
N ARG A 473 38.48 -6.06 16.37
CA ARG A 473 38.34 -7.18 15.43
C ARG A 473 39.14 -7.00 14.13
N GLU A 474 40.13 -6.12 14.11
CA GLU A 474 41.03 -5.98 12.97
C GLU A 474 42.04 -7.14 12.94
N CYS A 475 42.28 -7.67 11.74
CA CYS A 475 43.20 -8.78 11.52
C CYS A 475 44.42 -8.28 10.74
N THR A 476 45.60 -8.36 11.34
CA THR A 476 46.86 -7.86 10.76
C THR A 476 47.77 -9.02 10.38
N LEU A 477 48.09 -9.16 9.09
CA LEU A 477 49.02 -10.19 8.61
C LEU A 477 50.41 -9.98 9.21
N ILE A 478 50.92 -11.00 9.91
CA ILE A 478 52.24 -10.99 10.55
C ILE A 478 53.27 -11.62 9.62
N GLU A 479 52.95 -12.79 9.07
CA GLU A 479 53.85 -13.51 8.17
C GLU A 479 53.08 -14.37 7.18
N ARG A 480 53.61 -14.45 5.96
CA ARG A 480 53.21 -15.40 4.93
C ARG A 480 54.44 -16.21 4.51
N VAL A 481 54.34 -17.52 4.62
CA VAL A 481 55.32 -18.51 4.16
C VAL A 481 54.74 -19.19 2.93
N GLU A 482 55.53 -19.37 1.86
CA GLU A 482 55.14 -20.15 0.67
C GLU A 482 55.58 -21.61 0.77
#